data_AF-A0A7C4TT63-F1
#
_entry.id   AF-A0A7C4TT63-F1
#
_cell.length_a   1.000
_cell.length_b   1.000
_cell.length_c   1.000
_cell.angle_alpha   90.00
_cell.angle_beta   90.00
_cell.angle_gamma   90.00
#
_symmetry.space_group_name_H-M   'P 1'
#
loop_
_entity.id
_entity.type
_entity.pdbx_description
1 polymer ?
#
loop_
_entity_poly.entity_id
_entity_poly.type
_entity_poly.pdbx_seq_one_letter_code
_entity_poly.pdbx_strand_id
1 'polypeptide(L)'
;MISIIYSIAAFSVVFLIVALAHELGHFYFAKKNGIKVLEFGIGFGPNIFKKEYDGTIYSINLIPVLAYVRLAGIDDENEESKNLPKDLLYTSKSPSQKFLSIFAGPFMNLILGFAVYSILAMTFGLPYTSNIINRVEKNSPAEKAGLMPNDKIVKINGEKIIKTELAIEKIHKSPNKEITLTINRNGQEIEIKAVPKLNKKLNVALLGFSVKTEIKKYGFVDGIIAGAKETISISILIIGTLYNLFTGAISLSQIAGPIGIAKISGQAASQGLASFMNLIALISVNLAIFNLLPIPALDGGRLVFVLSEWIFKKPIDIELENKIHQWGLVILLVFIGIVSINDIMRSIPQKIIR
;
A
#
# COMPACT_ATOMS: atom_id res chain seq x y z
N MET A 1 20.84 -10.90 17.62
CA MET A 1 21.44 -11.31 16.33
C MET A 1 20.50 -12.21 15.54
N ILE A 2 20.00 -13.32 16.10
CA ILE A 2 19.00 -14.20 15.44
C ILE A 2 17.73 -13.43 15.02
N SER A 3 17.23 -12.50 15.85
CA SER A 3 16.08 -11.66 15.52
C SER A 3 16.30 -10.70 14.34
N ILE A 4 17.55 -10.26 14.11
CA ILE A 4 17.90 -9.33 13.04
C ILE A 4 17.98 -10.10 11.71
N ILE A 5 18.67 -11.25 11.71
CA ILE A 5 18.76 -12.13 10.53
C ILE A 5 17.36 -12.56 10.08
N TYR A 6 16.49 -12.94 11.03
CA TYR A 6 15.10 -13.28 10.75
C TYR A 6 14.32 -12.12 10.13
N SER A 7 14.48 -10.90 10.67
CA SER A 7 13.82 -9.70 10.14
C SER A 7 14.28 -9.36 8.72
N ILE A 8 15.59 -9.49 8.45
CA ILE A 8 16.15 -9.29 7.11
C ILE A 8 15.64 -10.35 6.14
N ALA A 9 15.61 -11.63 6.53
CA ALA A 9 15.08 -12.69 5.69
C ALA A 9 13.59 -12.47 5.36
N ALA A 10 12.78 -12.14 6.36
CA ALA A 10 11.36 -11.82 6.17
C ALA A 10 11.18 -10.61 5.23
N PHE A 11 11.97 -9.57 5.41
CA PHE A 11 12.00 -8.39 4.54
C PHE A 11 12.34 -8.75 3.09
N SER A 12 13.41 -9.53 2.88
CA SER A 12 13.83 -9.97 1.54
C SER A 12 12.72 -10.75 0.85
N VAL A 13 12.04 -11.66 1.56
CA VAL A 13 10.92 -12.44 0.99
C VAL A 13 9.76 -11.54 0.57
N VAL A 14 9.35 -10.60 1.43
CA VAL A 14 8.24 -9.68 1.09
C VAL A 14 8.59 -8.82 -0.13
N PHE A 15 9.76 -8.19 -0.12
CA PHE A 15 10.18 -7.33 -1.23
C PHE A 15 10.39 -8.11 -2.53
N LEU A 16 10.93 -9.32 -2.46
CA LEU A 16 11.10 -10.16 -3.63
C LEU A 16 9.75 -10.52 -4.26
N ILE A 17 8.75 -10.93 -3.47
CA ILE A 17 7.40 -11.26 -3.97
C ILE A 17 6.76 -10.04 -4.64
N VAL A 18 6.82 -8.89 -3.97
CA VAL A 18 6.20 -7.66 -4.48
C VAL A 18 6.93 -7.13 -5.71
N ALA A 19 8.27 -7.12 -5.71
CA ALA A 19 9.06 -6.70 -6.87
C ALA A 19 8.84 -7.64 -8.06
N LEU A 20 8.83 -8.96 -7.86
CA LEU A 20 8.56 -9.91 -8.94
C LEU A 20 7.17 -9.68 -9.56
N ALA A 21 6.13 -9.48 -8.76
CA ALA A 21 4.80 -9.19 -9.28
C ALA A 21 4.77 -7.92 -10.14
N HIS A 22 5.46 -6.87 -9.69
CA HIS A 22 5.63 -5.62 -10.40
C HIS A 22 6.34 -5.82 -11.75
N GLU A 23 7.54 -6.40 -11.72
CA GLU A 23 8.37 -6.62 -12.90
C GLU A 23 7.71 -7.56 -13.91
N LEU A 24 6.96 -8.56 -13.44
CA LEU A 24 6.18 -9.45 -14.32
C LEU A 24 5.11 -8.68 -15.10
N GLY A 25 4.57 -7.60 -14.54
CA GLY A 25 3.66 -6.69 -15.24
C GLY A 25 4.33 -6.04 -16.45
N HIS A 26 5.45 -5.36 -16.21
CA HIS A 26 6.25 -4.75 -17.28
C HIS A 26 6.66 -5.78 -18.33
N PHE A 27 7.22 -6.91 -17.88
CA PHE A 27 7.67 -7.99 -18.75
C PHE A 27 6.57 -8.47 -19.69
N TYR A 28 5.40 -8.81 -19.15
CA TYR A 28 4.29 -9.37 -19.92
C TYR A 28 3.77 -8.36 -20.95
N PHE A 29 3.49 -7.12 -20.54
CA PHE A 29 2.94 -6.12 -21.46
C PHE A 29 3.97 -5.59 -22.46
N ALA A 30 5.25 -5.51 -22.09
CA ALA A 30 6.32 -5.17 -23.03
C ALA A 30 6.43 -6.21 -24.14
N LYS A 31 6.55 -7.51 -23.80
CA LYS A 31 6.59 -8.59 -24.81
C LYS A 31 5.32 -8.60 -25.66
N LYS A 32 4.15 -8.44 -25.06
CA LYS A 32 2.86 -8.38 -25.78
C LYS A 32 2.79 -7.22 -26.78
N ASN A 33 3.38 -6.07 -26.45
CA ASN A 33 3.46 -4.91 -27.34
C ASN A 33 4.63 -4.98 -28.33
N GLY A 34 5.35 -6.10 -28.36
CA GLY A 34 6.51 -6.32 -29.23
C GLY A 34 7.71 -5.45 -28.87
N ILE A 35 7.83 -5.03 -27.61
CA ILE A 35 9.04 -4.37 -27.09
C ILE A 35 10.02 -5.47 -26.69
N LYS A 36 11.27 -5.34 -27.15
CA LYS A 36 12.33 -6.28 -26.77
C LYS A 36 12.66 -6.09 -25.28
N VAL A 37 12.50 -7.17 -24.53
CA VAL A 37 13.03 -7.28 -23.16
C VAL A 37 14.44 -7.84 -23.26
N LEU A 38 15.42 -7.02 -22.87
CA LEU A 38 16.84 -7.37 -22.88
C LEU A 38 17.15 -8.35 -21.76
N GLU A 39 16.68 -8.01 -20.54
CA GLU A 39 16.96 -8.78 -19.35
C GLU A 39 15.78 -8.76 -18.38
N PHE A 40 15.44 -9.91 -17.81
CA PHE A 40 14.57 -10.05 -16.65
C PHE A 40 15.41 -10.62 -15.51
N GLY A 41 15.70 -9.79 -14.51
CA GLY A 41 16.62 -10.12 -13.43
C GLY A 41 15.93 -10.24 -12.07
N ILE A 42 16.39 -11.20 -11.28
CA ILE A 42 15.99 -11.37 -9.89
C ILE A 42 17.19 -11.04 -9.01
N GLY A 43 17.00 -10.09 -8.10
CA GLY A 43 18.01 -9.58 -7.20
C GLY A 43 18.95 -8.55 -7.83
N PHE A 44 19.92 -8.10 -7.04
CA PHE A 44 20.95 -7.14 -7.44
C PHE A 44 22.37 -7.70 -7.18
N GLY A 45 23.36 -7.11 -7.84
CA GLY A 45 24.78 -7.38 -7.63
C GLY A 45 25.36 -8.35 -8.67
N PRO A 46 26.49 -9.01 -8.37
CA PRO A 46 27.11 -9.94 -9.31
C PRO A 46 26.16 -11.08 -9.63
N ASN A 47 26.20 -11.51 -10.88
CA ASN A 47 25.33 -12.56 -11.37
C ASN A 47 25.79 -13.94 -10.86
N ILE A 48 24.84 -14.72 -10.35
CA ILE A 48 25.07 -16.14 -9.99
C ILE A 48 24.75 -17.03 -11.19
N PHE A 49 23.65 -16.72 -11.88
CA PHE A 49 23.15 -17.51 -13.00
C PHE A 49 22.54 -16.62 -14.07
N LYS A 50 22.87 -16.90 -15.33
CA LYS A 50 22.33 -16.24 -16.53
C LYS A 50 21.97 -17.28 -17.57
N LYS A 51 20.80 -17.15 -18.17
CA LYS A 51 20.36 -17.98 -19.29
C LYS A 51 19.55 -17.14 -20.27
N GLU A 52 19.91 -17.20 -21.53
CA GLU A 52 19.09 -16.61 -22.59
C GLU A 52 17.98 -17.61 -23.00
N TYR A 53 16.76 -17.10 -23.10
CA TYR A 53 15.62 -17.86 -23.59
C TYR A 53 14.68 -16.92 -24.33
N ASP A 54 14.26 -17.31 -25.54
CA ASP A 54 13.36 -16.51 -26.39
C ASP A 54 13.83 -15.05 -26.55
N GLY A 55 15.15 -14.90 -26.74
CA GLY A 55 15.82 -13.61 -26.89
C GLY A 55 15.74 -12.69 -25.67
N THR A 56 15.44 -13.20 -24.47
CA THR A 56 15.54 -12.45 -23.22
C THR A 56 16.54 -13.13 -22.30
N ILE A 57 17.42 -12.34 -21.68
CA ILE A 57 18.34 -12.83 -20.67
C ILE A 57 17.60 -12.94 -19.34
N TYR A 58 17.54 -14.13 -18.76
CA TYR A 58 17.04 -14.35 -17.41
C TYR A 58 18.22 -14.43 -16.45
N SER A 59 18.25 -13.57 -15.44
CA SER A 59 19.37 -13.49 -14.48
C SER A 59 18.92 -13.66 -13.03
N ILE A 60 19.75 -14.36 -12.24
CA ILE A 60 19.63 -14.45 -10.79
C ILE A 60 20.92 -13.88 -10.19
N ASN A 61 20.78 -12.87 -9.35
CA ASN A 61 21.88 -12.12 -8.77
C ASN A 61 22.02 -12.41 -7.27
N LEU A 62 23.18 -12.07 -6.70
CA LEU A 62 23.57 -12.45 -5.35
C LEU A 62 22.60 -12.00 -4.25
N ILE A 63 21.97 -10.83 -4.37
CA ILE A 63 21.14 -10.24 -3.32
C ILE A 63 19.66 -10.32 -3.72
N PRO A 64 18.87 -11.26 -3.16
CA PRO A 64 17.51 -11.58 -3.63
C PRO A 64 16.45 -10.70 -2.94
N VAL A 65 16.57 -9.38 -3.07
CA VAL A 65 15.62 -8.42 -2.45
C VAL A 65 14.72 -7.74 -3.47
N LEU A 66 15.17 -7.62 -4.72
CA LEU A 66 14.48 -6.89 -5.79
C LEU A 66 14.32 -7.76 -7.03
N ALA A 67 13.68 -7.22 -8.05
CA ALA A 67 13.71 -7.73 -9.41
C ALA A 67 13.81 -6.51 -10.35
N TYR A 68 14.16 -6.73 -11.61
CA TYR A 68 14.14 -5.67 -12.62
C TYR A 68 13.81 -6.23 -14.01
N VAL A 69 13.22 -5.40 -14.85
CA VAL A 69 13.11 -5.61 -16.31
C VAL A 69 13.86 -4.51 -17.03
N ARG A 70 14.80 -4.90 -17.91
CA ARG A 70 15.47 -3.97 -18.82
C ARG A 70 14.79 -3.98 -20.18
N LEU A 71 14.25 -2.84 -20.58
CA LEU A 71 13.52 -2.67 -21.83
C LEU A 71 14.38 -1.93 -22.88
N ALA A 72 14.37 -2.44 -24.11
CA ALA A 72 15.09 -1.81 -25.21
C ALA A 72 14.53 -0.41 -25.51
N GLY A 73 15.40 0.60 -25.53
CA GLY A 73 15.03 2.01 -25.73
C GLY A 73 14.61 2.76 -24.47
N ILE A 74 14.74 2.16 -23.28
CA ILE A 74 14.51 2.79 -21.97
C ILE A 74 15.83 2.81 -21.20
N ASP A 75 16.36 1.62 -20.92
CA ASP A 75 17.44 1.38 -19.96
C ASP A 75 18.82 1.20 -20.61
N ASP A 76 18.96 1.58 -21.88
CA ASP A 76 20.16 1.30 -22.67
C ASP A 76 20.78 2.58 -23.23
N GLU A 77 22.00 2.87 -22.75
CA GLU A 77 22.98 3.75 -23.41
C GLU A 77 23.93 2.95 -24.33
N ASN A 78 23.77 1.62 -24.40
CA ASN A 78 24.71 0.69 -25.04
C ASN A 78 24.41 0.42 -26.53
N GLU A 79 25.46 0.02 -27.26
CA GLU A 79 25.42 -0.32 -28.69
C GLU A 79 24.45 -1.46 -29.06
N GLU A 80 24.09 -2.34 -28.12
CA GLU A 80 23.15 -3.46 -28.36
C GLU A 80 21.77 -2.97 -28.83
N SER A 81 21.26 -1.89 -28.23
CA SER A 81 19.99 -1.29 -28.63
C SER A 81 20.07 -0.54 -29.96
N LYS A 82 21.25 -0.03 -30.35
CA LYS A 82 21.47 0.62 -31.65
C LYS A 82 21.39 -0.36 -32.83
N ASN A 83 21.71 -1.64 -32.58
CA ASN A 83 21.70 -2.70 -33.59
C ASN A 83 20.35 -3.45 -33.66
N LEU A 84 19.42 -3.19 -32.73
CA LEU A 84 18.09 -3.79 -32.78
C LEU A 84 17.21 -3.11 -33.85
N PRO A 85 16.36 -3.88 -34.54
CA PRO A 85 15.30 -3.32 -35.38
C PRO A 85 14.48 -2.28 -34.61
N LYS A 86 14.26 -1.11 -35.24
CA LYS A 86 13.62 0.05 -34.58
C LYS A 86 12.24 -0.28 -34.03
N ASP A 87 11.50 -1.15 -34.72
CA ASP A 87 10.18 -1.61 -34.32
C ASP A 87 10.16 -2.38 -33.00
N LEU A 88 11.30 -2.90 -32.54
CA LEU A 88 11.42 -3.57 -31.25
C LEU A 88 11.70 -2.62 -30.07
N LEU A 89 12.02 -1.35 -30.36
CA LEU A 89 12.35 -0.35 -29.34
C LEU A 89 11.09 0.24 -28.72
N TYR A 90 11.12 0.48 -27.41
CA TYR A 90 10.06 1.20 -26.68
C TYR A 90 9.70 2.54 -27.32
N THR A 91 10.71 3.29 -27.77
CA THR A 91 10.55 4.63 -28.35
C THR A 91 9.74 4.63 -29.65
N SER A 92 9.72 3.51 -30.39
CA SER A 92 8.97 3.36 -31.64
C SER A 92 7.48 3.05 -31.44
N LYS A 93 7.09 2.66 -30.23
CA LYS A 93 5.72 2.21 -29.95
C LYS A 93 4.76 3.39 -29.85
N SER A 94 3.49 3.11 -30.11
CA SER A 94 2.43 4.10 -29.87
C SER A 94 2.37 4.48 -28.38
N PRO A 95 1.91 5.70 -28.05
CA PRO A 95 1.81 6.12 -26.65
C PRO A 95 0.96 5.18 -25.79
N SER A 96 -0.09 4.56 -26.36
CA SER A 96 -0.90 3.56 -25.65
C SER A 96 -0.13 2.29 -25.29
N GLN A 97 0.73 1.82 -26.19
CA GLN A 97 1.59 0.66 -25.93
C GLN A 97 2.67 0.99 -24.90
N LYS A 98 3.27 2.18 -24.99
CA LYS A 98 4.20 2.70 -23.97
C LYS A 98 3.52 2.79 -22.60
N PHE A 99 2.36 3.44 -22.54
CA PHE A 99 1.56 3.60 -21.32
C PHE A 99 1.25 2.25 -20.69
N LEU A 100 0.70 1.30 -21.45
CA LEU A 100 0.35 -0.02 -20.93
C LEU A 100 1.57 -0.79 -20.41
N SER A 101 2.73 -0.68 -21.08
CA SER A 101 3.95 -1.39 -20.68
C SER A 101 4.53 -0.85 -19.37
N ILE A 102 4.42 0.47 -19.14
CA ILE A 102 4.87 1.10 -17.89
C ILE A 102 3.82 0.97 -16.78
N PHE A 103 2.54 1.23 -17.07
CA PHE A 103 1.46 1.13 -16.08
C PHE A 103 1.26 -0.31 -15.56
N ALA A 104 1.67 -1.33 -16.33
CA ALA A 104 1.49 -2.72 -15.97
C ALA A 104 2.15 -3.12 -14.65
N GLY A 105 3.32 -2.56 -14.31
CA GLY A 105 4.00 -2.89 -13.05
C GLY A 105 3.18 -2.49 -11.83
N PRO A 106 2.82 -1.20 -11.66
CA PRO A 106 1.97 -0.76 -10.55
C PRO A 106 0.61 -1.45 -10.55
N PHE A 107 0.03 -1.70 -11.72
CA PHE A 107 -1.23 -2.41 -11.86
C PHE A 107 -1.15 -3.86 -11.32
N MET A 108 -0.08 -4.60 -11.64
CA MET A 108 0.11 -5.95 -11.13
C MET A 108 0.30 -6.00 -9.61
N ASN A 109 0.88 -4.95 -9.02
CA ASN A 109 0.95 -4.84 -7.57
C ASN A 109 -0.42 -4.58 -6.92
N LEU A 110 -1.31 -3.82 -7.57
CA LEU A 110 -2.71 -3.72 -7.10
C LEU A 110 -3.42 -5.08 -7.19
N ILE A 111 -3.20 -5.83 -8.27
CA ILE A 111 -3.74 -7.19 -8.44
C ILE A 111 -3.21 -8.12 -7.35
N LEU A 112 -1.90 -8.10 -7.06
CA LEU A 112 -1.30 -8.91 -6.02
C LEU A 112 -1.91 -8.57 -4.64
N GLY A 113 -2.03 -7.28 -4.31
CA GLY A 113 -2.67 -6.84 -3.07
C GLY A 113 -4.11 -7.34 -2.95
N PHE A 114 -4.90 -7.17 -4.02
CA PHE A 114 -6.26 -7.67 -4.12
C PHE A 114 -6.37 -9.20 -3.94
N ALA A 115 -5.51 -9.95 -4.61
CA ALA A 115 -5.48 -11.41 -4.52
C ALA A 115 -5.15 -11.86 -3.09
N VAL A 116 -4.12 -11.28 -2.48
CA VAL A 116 -3.70 -11.63 -1.12
C VAL A 116 -4.77 -11.26 -0.08
N TYR A 117 -5.39 -10.08 -0.18
CA TYR A 117 -6.51 -9.73 0.71
C TYR A 117 -7.73 -10.63 0.53
N SER A 118 -8.03 -11.04 -0.70
CA SER A 118 -9.12 -11.98 -0.98
C SER A 118 -8.84 -13.34 -0.33
N ILE A 119 -7.61 -13.86 -0.45
CA ILE A 119 -7.21 -15.12 0.19
C ILE A 119 -7.26 -15.00 1.71
N LEU A 120 -6.76 -13.89 2.27
CA LEU A 120 -6.85 -13.60 3.71
C LEU A 120 -8.30 -13.64 4.20
N ALA A 121 -9.21 -12.96 3.49
CA ALA A 121 -10.63 -12.91 3.84
C ALA A 121 -11.30 -14.30 3.87
N MET A 122 -10.92 -15.19 2.96
CA MET A 122 -11.47 -16.54 2.88
C MET A 122 -10.89 -17.50 3.92
N THR A 123 -9.58 -17.41 4.18
CA THR A 123 -8.86 -18.41 4.98
C THR A 123 -8.81 -18.03 6.47
N PHE A 124 -8.31 -16.83 6.75
CA PHE A 124 -8.11 -16.31 8.10
C PHE A 124 -9.26 -15.40 8.56
N GLY A 125 -9.95 -14.77 7.61
CA GLY A 125 -10.91 -13.71 7.86
C GLY A 125 -10.24 -12.34 7.94
N LEU A 126 -11.04 -11.28 7.82
CA LEU A 126 -10.59 -9.91 8.01
C LEU A 126 -11.17 -9.33 9.30
N PRO A 127 -10.46 -8.42 9.98
CA PRO A 127 -11.02 -7.68 11.09
C PRO A 127 -12.23 -6.87 10.62
N TYR A 128 -13.33 -6.97 11.34
CA TYR A 128 -14.56 -6.22 11.11
C TYR A 128 -14.99 -5.53 12.40
N THR A 129 -15.46 -4.29 12.25
CA THR A 129 -15.98 -3.49 13.35
C THR A 129 -17.35 -4.03 13.77
N SER A 130 -17.42 -4.80 14.86
CA SER A 130 -18.69 -5.27 15.38
C SER A 130 -19.54 -4.09 15.87
N ASN A 131 -20.83 -4.32 16.07
CA ASN A 131 -21.72 -3.36 16.73
C ASN A 131 -21.79 -3.56 18.25
N ILE A 132 -20.80 -4.23 18.85
CA ILE A 132 -20.74 -4.53 20.28
C ILE A 132 -19.77 -3.54 20.93
N ILE A 133 -20.22 -2.86 21.99
CA ILE A 133 -19.36 -1.96 22.76
C ILE A 133 -18.27 -2.77 23.46
N ASN A 134 -17.02 -2.40 23.21
CA ASN A 134 -15.85 -2.95 23.88
C ASN A 134 -15.58 -2.21 25.18
N ARG A 135 -15.45 -0.88 25.10
CA ARG A 135 -15.12 -0.03 26.25
C ARG A 135 -15.87 1.29 26.16
N VAL A 136 -16.24 1.81 27.33
CA VAL A 136 -16.76 3.16 27.50
C VAL A 136 -15.72 4.00 28.25
N GLU A 137 -15.43 5.20 27.76
CA GLU A 137 -14.47 6.12 28.38
C GLU A 137 -15.09 6.80 29.61
N LYS A 138 -14.29 6.99 30.66
CA LYS A 138 -14.73 7.70 31.87
C LYS A 138 -15.04 9.17 31.55
N ASN A 139 -16.07 9.71 32.19
CA ASN A 139 -16.60 11.07 32.02
C ASN A 139 -17.10 11.40 30.61
N SER A 140 -17.29 10.38 29.75
CA SER A 140 -17.74 10.55 28.38
C SER A 140 -19.26 10.74 28.27
N PRO A 141 -19.77 11.32 27.17
CA PRO A 141 -21.20 11.31 26.89
C PRO A 141 -21.83 9.91 26.89
N ALA A 142 -21.10 8.88 26.45
CA ALA A 142 -21.55 7.49 26.46
C ALA A 142 -21.76 6.97 27.89
N GLU A 143 -20.82 7.23 28.80
CA GLU A 143 -20.93 6.83 30.20
C GLU A 143 -22.11 7.53 30.88
N LYS A 144 -22.26 8.85 30.66
CA LYS A 144 -23.38 9.65 31.20
C LYS A 144 -24.74 9.20 30.69
N ALA A 145 -24.79 8.70 29.45
CA ALA A 145 -25.99 8.12 28.86
C ALA A 145 -26.27 6.68 29.35
N GLY A 146 -25.36 6.08 30.12
CA GLY A 146 -25.53 4.74 30.69
C GLY A 146 -25.17 3.60 29.74
N LEU A 147 -24.38 3.86 28.68
CA LEU A 147 -23.82 2.79 27.85
C LEU A 147 -22.82 1.96 28.66
N MET A 148 -22.80 0.66 28.39
CA MET A 148 -21.96 -0.31 29.09
C MET A 148 -21.20 -1.19 28.09
N PRO A 149 -20.04 -1.74 28.49
CA PRO A 149 -19.39 -2.81 27.74
C PRO A 149 -20.34 -3.98 27.47
N ASN A 150 -20.22 -4.58 26.28
CA ASN A 150 -21.06 -5.65 25.74
C ASN A 150 -22.47 -5.26 25.28
N ASP A 151 -22.87 -3.99 25.39
CA ASP A 151 -24.09 -3.53 24.72
C ASP A 151 -23.95 -3.68 23.21
N LYS A 152 -24.98 -4.24 22.56
CA LYS A 152 -25.02 -4.37 21.10
C LYS A 152 -25.88 -3.26 20.51
N ILE A 153 -25.30 -2.34 19.75
CA ILE A 153 -26.04 -1.25 19.13
C ILE A 153 -26.81 -1.79 17.92
N VAL A 154 -28.14 -1.68 17.94
CA VAL A 154 -29.04 -2.24 16.93
C VAL A 154 -29.59 -1.15 16.00
N LYS A 155 -29.90 0.04 16.54
CA LYS A 155 -30.42 1.17 15.76
C LYS A 155 -29.81 2.49 16.23
N ILE A 156 -29.76 3.47 15.32
CA ILE A 156 -29.49 4.88 15.64
C ILE A 156 -30.59 5.72 15.01
N ASN A 157 -31.26 6.54 15.82
CA ASN A 157 -32.39 7.38 15.42
C ASN A 157 -33.49 6.60 14.68
N GLY A 158 -33.81 5.39 15.17
CA GLY A 158 -34.81 4.50 14.56
C GLY A 158 -34.32 3.70 13.35
N GLU A 159 -33.19 4.07 12.73
CA GLU A 159 -32.62 3.33 11.60
C GLU A 159 -31.75 2.16 12.06
N LYS A 160 -32.01 0.97 11.50
CA LYS A 160 -31.24 -0.25 11.81
C LYS A 160 -29.80 -0.12 11.33
N ILE A 161 -28.86 -0.48 12.19
CA ILE A 161 -27.44 -0.50 11.83
C ILE A 161 -27.18 -1.71 10.92
N ILE A 162 -26.97 -1.43 9.64
CA ILE A 162 -26.53 -2.43 8.64
C ILE A 162 -24.99 -2.54 8.64
N LYS A 163 -24.30 -1.42 8.88
CA LYS A 163 -22.83 -1.33 8.98
C LYS A 163 -22.45 -0.40 10.12
N THR A 164 -21.55 -0.86 10.98
CA THR A 164 -21.10 -0.09 12.16
C THR A 164 -20.39 1.21 11.75
N GLU A 165 -19.66 1.20 10.63
CA GLU A 165 -18.93 2.36 10.13
C GLU A 165 -19.87 3.52 9.79
N LEU A 166 -21.01 3.23 9.15
CA LEU A 166 -22.03 4.24 8.81
C LEU A 166 -22.69 4.79 10.08
N ALA A 167 -22.87 3.95 11.09
CA ALA A 167 -23.40 4.36 12.39
C ALA A 167 -22.43 5.31 13.10
N ILE A 168 -21.13 5.01 13.11
CA ILE A 168 -20.08 5.88 13.67
C ILE A 168 -20.01 7.20 12.91
N GLU A 169 -20.10 7.18 11.58
CA GLU A 169 -20.09 8.39 10.74
C GLU A 169 -21.27 9.32 11.08
N LYS A 170 -22.47 8.77 11.30
CA LYS A 170 -23.64 9.54 11.73
C LYS A 170 -23.43 10.22 13.08
N ILE A 171 -22.77 9.53 14.02
CA ILE A 171 -22.40 10.11 15.33
C ILE A 171 -21.42 11.27 15.11
N HIS A 172 -20.36 11.06 14.30
CA HIS A 172 -19.34 12.06 14.01
C HIS A 172 -19.90 13.35 13.39
N LYS A 173 -20.96 13.23 12.58
CA LYS A 173 -21.66 14.34 11.91
C LYS A 173 -22.76 15.01 12.75
N SER A 174 -22.95 14.62 14.00
CA SER A 174 -24.03 15.10 14.87
C SER A 174 -23.52 15.83 16.13
N PRO A 175 -22.68 16.88 16.01
CA PRO A 175 -22.17 17.61 17.17
C PRO A 175 -23.30 18.27 17.94
N ASN A 176 -23.36 18.02 19.25
CA ASN A 176 -24.31 18.61 20.19
C ASN A 176 -25.80 18.38 19.84
N LYS A 177 -26.09 17.40 18.99
CA LYS A 177 -27.46 16.97 18.68
C LYS A 177 -27.78 15.69 19.44
N GLU A 178 -28.91 15.64 20.11
CA GLU A 178 -29.38 14.41 20.76
C GLU A 178 -29.57 13.31 19.71
N ILE A 179 -28.98 12.14 19.97
CA ILE A 179 -29.19 10.94 19.18
C ILE A 179 -29.77 9.85 20.08
N THR A 180 -30.65 9.04 19.50
CA THR A 180 -31.27 7.90 20.19
C THR A 180 -30.60 6.63 19.70
N LEU A 181 -29.98 5.90 20.61
CA LEU A 181 -29.36 4.60 20.37
C LEU A 181 -30.29 3.52 20.90
N THR A 182 -30.71 2.59 20.03
CA THR A 182 -31.36 1.36 20.50
C THR A 182 -30.28 0.30 20.66
N ILE A 183 -30.05 -0.13 21.90
CA ILE A 183 -29.10 -1.19 22.23
C ILE A 183 -29.84 -2.47 22.60
N ASN A 184 -29.20 -3.61 22.40
CA ASN A 184 -29.59 -4.87 23.00
C ASN A 184 -28.64 -5.16 24.17
N ARG A 185 -29.19 -5.20 25.38
CA ARG A 185 -28.49 -5.54 26.62
C ARG A 185 -29.18 -6.77 27.22
N ASN A 186 -28.46 -7.88 27.31
CA ASN A 186 -28.99 -9.15 27.84
C ASN A 186 -30.31 -9.61 27.19
N GLY A 187 -30.46 -9.39 25.87
CA GLY A 187 -31.64 -9.78 25.11
C GLY A 187 -32.78 -8.74 25.11
N GLN A 188 -32.71 -7.69 25.93
CA GLN A 188 -33.71 -6.62 25.97
C GLN A 188 -33.27 -5.43 25.10
N GLU A 189 -34.18 -4.89 24.29
CA GLU A 189 -33.95 -3.62 23.59
C GLU A 189 -34.17 -2.45 24.54
N ILE A 190 -33.14 -1.61 24.71
CA ILE A 190 -33.16 -0.42 25.56
C ILE A 190 -32.83 0.78 24.68
N GLU A 191 -33.63 1.83 24.77
CA GLU A 191 -33.33 3.12 24.13
C GLU A 191 -32.52 4.01 25.07
N ILE A 192 -31.41 4.52 24.55
CA ILE A 192 -30.49 5.41 25.24
C ILE A 192 -30.36 6.70 24.44
N LYS A 193 -30.63 7.82 25.09
CA LYS A 193 -30.41 9.15 24.53
C LYS A 193 -29.03 9.64 24.91
N ALA A 194 -28.26 10.09 23.93
CA ALA A 194 -26.92 10.61 24.15
C ALA A 194 -26.66 11.83 23.28
N VAL A 195 -25.81 12.74 23.76
CA VAL A 195 -25.43 13.97 23.03
C VAL A 195 -23.94 13.91 22.71
N PRO A 196 -23.55 13.66 21.44
CA PRO A 196 -22.14 13.63 21.03
C PRO A 196 -21.47 14.99 21.24
N LYS A 197 -20.26 14.98 21.78
CA LYS A 197 -19.47 16.20 22.01
C LYS A 197 -18.40 16.35 20.94
N LEU A 198 -18.24 17.57 20.43
CA LEU A 198 -17.20 17.88 19.45
C LEU A 198 -15.80 17.68 20.06
N ASN A 199 -15.01 16.80 19.46
CA ASN A 199 -13.58 16.69 19.73
C ASN A 199 -12.82 17.67 18.84
N LYS A 200 -12.32 18.76 19.44
CA LYS A 200 -11.62 19.83 18.72
C LYS A 200 -10.35 19.36 17.98
N LYS A 201 -9.67 18.30 18.46
CA LYS A 201 -8.46 17.78 17.83
C LYS A 201 -8.77 16.98 16.56
N LEU A 202 -9.87 16.23 16.58
CA LEU A 202 -10.27 15.34 15.48
C LEU A 202 -11.32 15.97 14.56
N ASN A 203 -11.85 17.14 14.93
CA ASN A 203 -12.94 17.85 14.25
C ASN A 203 -14.18 16.97 13.96
N VAL A 204 -14.49 16.05 14.89
CA VAL A 204 -15.65 15.15 14.82
C VAL A 204 -16.35 15.06 16.16
N ALA A 205 -17.65 14.77 16.17
CA ALA A 205 -18.41 14.57 17.40
C ALA A 205 -18.26 13.13 17.93
N LEU A 206 -17.97 12.98 19.22
CA LEU A 206 -17.73 11.69 19.85
C LEU A 206 -18.65 11.45 21.04
N LEU A 207 -19.05 10.19 21.21
CA LEU A 207 -19.68 9.72 22.44
C LEU A 207 -18.68 9.17 23.47
N GLY A 208 -17.48 8.76 23.04
CA GLY A 208 -16.45 8.21 23.94
C GLY A 208 -16.66 6.74 24.29
N PHE A 209 -16.91 5.91 23.27
CA PHE A 209 -16.87 4.45 23.39
C PHE A 209 -16.07 3.85 22.23
N SER A 210 -15.56 2.64 22.42
CA SER A 210 -14.99 1.81 21.37
C SER A 210 -15.81 0.54 21.21
N VAL A 211 -15.74 -0.05 20.03
CA VAL A 211 -16.44 -1.30 19.67
C VAL A 211 -15.45 -2.45 19.55
N LYS A 212 -15.94 -3.69 19.66
CA LYS A 212 -15.09 -4.88 19.53
C LYS A 212 -14.72 -5.08 18.06
N THR A 213 -13.47 -5.43 17.83
CA THR A 213 -13.01 -5.94 16.53
C THR A 213 -13.15 -7.45 16.55
N GLU A 214 -13.94 -7.98 15.64
CA GLU A 214 -14.11 -9.44 15.46
C GLU A 214 -13.51 -9.87 14.13
N ILE A 215 -13.05 -11.12 14.05
CA ILE A 215 -12.56 -11.69 12.80
C ILE A 215 -13.75 -12.33 12.09
N LYS A 216 -14.08 -11.81 10.91
CA LYS A 216 -15.12 -12.38 10.05
C LYS A 216 -14.48 -13.15 8.91
N LYS A 217 -14.78 -14.44 8.82
CA LYS A 217 -14.45 -15.26 7.63
C LYS A 217 -15.50 -15.07 6.56
N TYR A 218 -15.06 -15.00 5.31
CA TYR A 218 -15.90 -14.78 4.15
C TYR A 218 -15.96 -16.02 3.26
N GLY A 219 -17.13 -16.27 2.63
CA GLY A 219 -17.22 -17.26 1.56
C GLY A 219 -16.42 -16.82 0.32
N PHE A 220 -16.37 -17.64 -0.71
CA PHE A 220 -15.56 -17.34 -1.91
C PHE A 220 -15.93 -16.01 -2.57
N VAL A 221 -17.21 -15.82 -2.92
CA VAL A 221 -17.68 -14.58 -3.58
C VAL A 221 -17.51 -13.37 -2.65
N ASP A 222 -17.95 -13.49 -1.40
CA ASP A 222 -17.84 -12.40 -0.43
C ASP A 222 -16.38 -12.06 -0.09
N GLY A 223 -15.48 -13.05 -0.15
CA GLY A 223 -14.05 -12.89 0.08
C GLY A 223 -13.37 -12.11 -1.03
N ILE A 224 -13.76 -12.34 -2.28
CA ILE A 224 -13.33 -11.52 -3.42
C ILE A 224 -13.80 -10.07 -3.25
N ILE A 225 -15.08 -9.88 -2.91
CA ILE A 225 -15.64 -8.54 -2.68
C ILE A 225 -14.95 -7.86 -1.50
N ALA A 226 -14.65 -8.59 -0.42
CA ALA A 226 -13.94 -8.10 0.74
C ALA A 226 -12.50 -7.70 0.38
N GLY A 227 -11.78 -8.53 -0.38
CA GLY A 227 -10.43 -8.22 -0.84
C GLY A 227 -10.37 -6.98 -1.73
N ALA A 228 -11.35 -6.79 -2.62
CA ALA A 228 -11.48 -5.57 -3.42
C ALA A 228 -11.72 -4.33 -2.54
N LYS A 229 -12.64 -4.43 -1.57
CA LYS A 229 -12.91 -3.34 -0.62
C LYS A 229 -11.67 -2.98 0.19
N GLU A 230 -10.97 -3.96 0.73
CA GLU A 230 -9.77 -3.74 1.53
C GLU A 230 -8.68 -3.06 0.69
N THR A 231 -8.47 -3.53 -0.54
CA THR A 231 -7.50 -2.93 -1.48
C THR A 231 -7.82 -1.46 -1.76
N ILE A 232 -9.10 -1.14 -2.01
CA ILE A 232 -9.56 0.25 -2.23
C ILE A 232 -9.38 1.08 -0.97
N SER A 233 -9.79 0.57 0.19
CA SER A 233 -9.67 1.25 1.48
C SER A 233 -8.22 1.59 1.81
N ILE A 234 -7.31 0.63 1.64
CA ILE A 234 -5.87 0.83 1.85
C ILE A 234 -5.30 1.81 0.81
N SER A 235 -5.73 1.74 -0.45
CA SER A 235 -5.32 2.71 -1.47
C SER A 235 -5.71 4.15 -1.09
N ILE A 236 -6.96 4.36 -0.68
CA ILE A 236 -7.46 5.67 -0.21
C ILE A 236 -6.68 6.15 1.00
N LEU A 237 -6.41 5.25 1.96
CA LEU A 237 -5.62 5.58 3.16
C LEU A 237 -4.21 6.04 2.80
N ILE A 238 -3.53 5.36 1.88
CA ILE A 238 -2.19 5.72 1.42
C ILE A 238 -2.23 7.08 0.74
N ILE A 239 -3.17 7.32 -0.17
CA ILE A 239 -3.34 8.61 -0.85
C ILE A 239 -3.59 9.75 0.17
N GLY A 240 -4.48 9.52 1.14
CA GLY A 240 -4.74 10.50 2.20
C GLY A 240 -3.51 10.76 3.09
N THR A 241 -2.72 9.72 3.37
CA THR A 241 -1.46 9.85 4.11
C THR A 241 -0.42 10.66 3.33
N LEU A 242 -0.29 10.43 2.03
CA LEU A 242 0.56 11.22 1.14
C LEU A 242 0.12 12.69 1.12
N TYR A 243 -1.19 12.95 0.98
CA TYR A 243 -1.73 14.31 1.04
C TYR A 243 -1.41 15.02 2.36
N ASN A 244 -1.56 14.32 3.50
CA ASN A 244 -1.23 14.84 4.82
C ASN A 244 0.27 15.07 5.01
N LEU A 245 1.11 14.26 4.37
CA LEU A 245 2.56 14.47 4.37
C LEU A 245 2.93 15.73 3.58
N PHE A 246 2.35 15.92 2.39
CA PHE A 246 2.60 17.12 1.57
C PHE A 246 2.09 18.42 2.21
N THR A 247 0.97 18.36 2.95
CA THR A 247 0.43 19.51 3.69
C THR A 247 1.12 19.78 5.03
N GLY A 248 2.08 18.94 5.43
CA GLY A 248 2.80 19.07 6.69
C GLY A 248 2.00 18.66 7.93
N ALA A 249 0.82 18.05 7.76
CA ALA A 249 0.02 17.52 8.85
C ALA A 249 0.65 16.28 9.50
N ILE A 250 1.50 15.56 8.77
CA ILE A 250 2.30 14.43 9.26
C ILE A 250 3.79 14.76 9.12
N SER A 251 4.57 14.51 10.17
CA SER A 251 6.02 14.71 10.14
C SER A 251 6.74 13.58 9.40
N LEU A 252 7.85 13.90 8.71
CA LEU A 252 8.75 12.91 8.10
C LEU A 252 9.25 11.86 9.11
N SER A 253 9.30 12.22 10.39
CA SER A 253 9.60 11.31 11.50
C SER A 253 8.51 10.29 11.81
N GLN A 254 7.46 10.18 11.00
CA GLN A 254 6.47 9.10 11.09
C GLN A 254 6.59 8.11 9.93
N ILE A 255 7.35 8.43 8.89
CA ILE A 255 7.61 7.53 7.77
C ILE A 255 8.60 6.46 8.23
N ALA A 256 8.31 5.21 7.88
CA ALA A 256 9.24 4.10 8.08
C ALA A 256 10.15 3.97 6.85
N GLY A 257 11.45 3.89 7.07
CA GLY A 257 12.44 3.59 6.04
C GLY A 257 12.70 2.09 5.90
N PRO A 258 13.70 1.70 5.10
CA PRO A 258 14.06 0.29 4.88
C PRO A 258 14.31 -0.48 6.18
N ILE A 259 14.95 0.15 7.17
CA ILE A 259 15.27 -0.49 8.46
C ILE A 259 13.99 -0.71 9.27
N GLY A 260 13.11 0.28 9.32
CA GLY A 260 11.80 0.18 9.95
C GLY A 260 10.93 -0.89 9.30
N ILE A 261 10.89 -0.95 7.97
CA ILE A 261 10.14 -1.95 7.22
C ILE A 261 10.71 -3.35 7.46
N ALA A 262 12.04 -3.51 7.56
CA ALA A 262 12.64 -4.80 7.89
C ALA A 262 12.21 -5.30 9.27
N LYS A 263 12.18 -4.41 10.26
CA LYS A 263 11.67 -4.73 11.61
C LYS A 263 10.19 -5.12 11.59
N ILE A 264 9.35 -4.37 10.86
CA ILE A 264 7.92 -4.67 10.70
C ILE A 264 7.75 -6.02 10.00
N SER A 265 8.59 -6.34 9.01
CA SER A 265 8.58 -7.63 8.31
C SER A 265 8.90 -8.80 9.23
N GLY A 266 9.96 -8.67 10.05
CA GLY A 266 10.27 -9.67 11.08
C GLY A 266 9.16 -9.83 12.11
N GLN A 267 8.53 -8.74 12.53
CA GLN A 267 7.40 -8.78 13.46
C GLN A 267 6.17 -9.44 12.83
N ALA A 268 5.83 -9.11 11.59
CA ALA A 268 4.70 -9.72 10.89
C ALA A 268 4.92 -11.23 10.70
N ALA A 269 6.14 -11.63 10.33
CA ALA A 269 6.50 -13.04 10.18
C ALA A 269 6.42 -13.80 11.52
N SER A 270 6.83 -13.19 12.64
CA SER A 270 6.75 -13.84 13.96
C SER A 270 5.33 -13.91 14.52
N GLN A 271 4.42 -13.03 14.08
CA GLN A 271 3.00 -13.08 14.41
C GLN A 271 2.22 -14.14 13.62
N GLY A 272 2.85 -14.75 12.61
CA GLY A 272 2.28 -15.84 11.83
C GLY A 272 1.84 -15.43 10.42
N LEU A 273 1.36 -16.42 9.66
CA LEU A 273 1.13 -16.29 8.22
C LEU A 273 0.11 -15.21 7.86
N ALA A 274 -0.97 -15.05 8.64
CA ALA A 274 -1.99 -14.03 8.38
C ALA A 274 -1.42 -12.61 8.44
N SER A 275 -0.63 -12.29 9.47
CA SER A 275 0.05 -11.00 9.61
C SER A 275 1.07 -10.78 8.49
N PHE A 276 1.81 -11.82 8.12
CA PHE A 276 2.80 -11.75 7.05
C PHE A 276 2.16 -11.51 5.67
N MET A 277 1.07 -12.22 5.35
CA MET A 277 0.28 -12.00 4.13
C MET A 277 -0.33 -10.59 4.11
N ASN A 278 -0.83 -10.10 5.25
CA ASN A 278 -1.35 -8.74 5.35
C ASN A 278 -0.27 -7.71 5.02
N LEU A 279 0.96 -7.92 5.51
CA LEU A 279 2.09 -7.05 5.17
C LEU A 279 2.43 -7.09 3.67
N ILE A 280 2.44 -8.27 3.05
CA ILE A 280 2.66 -8.40 1.59
C ILE A 280 1.60 -7.60 0.83
N ALA A 281 0.32 -7.75 1.19
CA ALA A 281 -0.77 -7.03 0.53
C ALA A 281 -0.65 -5.51 0.71
N LEU A 282 -0.38 -5.06 1.93
CA LEU A 282 -0.16 -3.65 2.27
C LEU A 282 1.01 -3.05 1.48
N ILE A 283 2.18 -3.70 1.49
CA ILE A 283 3.37 -3.22 0.77
C ILE A 283 3.14 -3.26 -0.74
N SER A 284 2.43 -4.27 -1.26
CA SER A 284 2.08 -4.34 -2.68
C SER A 284 1.21 -3.16 -3.11
N VAL A 285 0.11 -2.88 -2.40
CA VAL A 285 -0.74 -1.72 -2.69
C VAL A 285 0.04 -0.41 -2.53
N ASN A 286 0.88 -0.32 -1.50
CA ASN A 286 1.73 0.85 -1.28
C ASN A 286 2.69 1.09 -2.46
N LEU A 287 3.41 0.05 -2.90
CA LEU A 287 4.35 0.15 -4.01
C LEU A 287 3.62 0.52 -5.31
N ALA A 288 2.40 0.02 -5.53
CA ALA A 288 1.58 0.44 -6.66
C ALA A 288 1.25 1.94 -6.63
N ILE A 289 0.73 2.46 -5.52
CA ILE A 289 0.37 3.87 -5.40
C ILE A 289 1.60 4.77 -5.50
N PHE A 290 2.70 4.43 -4.82
CA PHE A 290 3.93 5.19 -4.90
C PHE A 290 4.50 5.21 -6.32
N ASN A 291 4.54 4.07 -7.01
CA ASN A 291 5.04 4.03 -8.39
C ASN A 291 4.14 4.76 -9.39
N LEU A 292 2.88 5.06 -9.07
CA LEU A 292 2.02 5.89 -9.92
C LEU A 292 2.21 7.40 -9.68
N LEU A 293 2.99 7.81 -8.69
CA LEU A 293 3.27 9.22 -8.45
C LEU A 293 4.11 9.81 -9.60
N PRO A 294 3.86 11.07 -9.99
CA PRO A 294 4.59 11.77 -11.06
C PRO A 294 5.97 12.23 -10.57
N ILE A 295 6.77 11.31 -10.04
CA ILE A 295 8.09 11.56 -9.47
C ILE A 295 9.13 10.89 -10.39
N PRO A 296 10.17 11.62 -10.84
CA PRO A 296 11.29 11.03 -11.56
C PRO A 296 11.90 9.83 -10.80
N ALA A 297 12.39 8.83 -11.53
CA ALA A 297 12.80 7.49 -11.06
C ALA A 297 11.68 6.50 -10.70
N LEU A 298 10.42 6.92 -10.68
CA LEU A 298 9.27 6.03 -10.57
C LEU A 298 8.55 5.89 -11.91
N ASP A 299 7.75 4.84 -12.09
CA ASP A 299 6.98 4.60 -13.32
C ASP A 299 6.07 5.76 -13.68
N GLY A 300 5.42 6.36 -12.68
CA GLY A 300 4.50 7.48 -12.82
C GLY A 300 5.19 8.73 -13.38
N GLY A 301 6.47 8.93 -13.08
CA GLY A 301 7.30 9.93 -13.75
C GLY A 301 7.37 9.69 -15.25
N ARG A 302 7.59 8.43 -15.66
CA ARG A 302 7.65 8.01 -17.07
C ARG A 302 6.29 8.11 -17.75
N LEU A 303 5.23 7.75 -17.03
CA LEU A 303 3.85 7.90 -17.50
C LEU A 303 3.54 9.38 -17.80
N VAL A 304 4.04 10.35 -17.02
CA VAL A 304 3.86 11.78 -17.34
C VAL A 304 4.45 12.14 -18.71
N PHE A 305 5.62 11.62 -19.07
CA PHE A 305 6.20 11.82 -20.40
C PHE A 305 5.31 11.22 -21.49
N VAL A 306 4.81 10.00 -21.29
CA VAL A 306 3.88 9.35 -22.23
C VAL A 306 2.55 10.12 -22.36
N LEU A 307 2.01 10.61 -21.25
CA LEU A 307 0.80 11.44 -21.23
C LEU A 307 1.03 12.76 -21.99
N SER A 308 2.20 13.36 -21.85
CA SER A 308 2.55 14.57 -22.58
C SER A 308 2.69 14.31 -24.08
N GLU A 309 3.22 13.14 -24.49
CA GLU A 309 3.28 12.72 -25.89
C GLU A 309 1.87 12.60 -26.49
N TRP A 310 0.88 12.12 -25.72
CA TRP A 310 -0.53 12.11 -26.15
C TRP A 310 -1.09 13.51 -26.40
N ILE A 311 -0.80 14.46 -25.51
CA ILE A 311 -1.32 15.83 -25.58
C ILE A 311 -0.65 16.61 -26.72
N PHE A 312 0.67 16.54 -26.81
CA PHE A 312 1.47 17.36 -27.73
C PHE A 312 1.76 16.66 -29.06
N LYS A 313 1.42 15.37 -29.19
CA LYS A 313 1.67 14.53 -30.38
C LYS A 313 3.13 14.54 -30.85
N LYS A 314 4.05 14.80 -29.93
CA LYS A 314 5.49 14.82 -30.16
C LYS A 314 6.16 13.99 -29.07
N PRO A 315 6.99 12.98 -29.44
CA PRO A 315 7.75 12.24 -28.45
C PRO A 315 8.77 13.19 -27.80
N ILE A 316 8.93 13.06 -26.49
CA ILE A 316 10.00 13.74 -25.76
C ILE A 316 11.32 13.00 -26.04
N ASP A 317 12.42 13.76 -26.05
CA ASP A 317 13.75 13.21 -26.18
C ASP A 317 14.06 12.23 -25.04
N ILE A 318 14.41 11.00 -25.40
CA ILE A 318 14.70 9.93 -24.45
C ILE A 318 15.93 10.22 -23.60
N GLU A 319 16.91 10.96 -24.15
CA GLU A 319 18.10 11.34 -23.38
C GLU A 319 17.75 12.32 -22.25
N LEU A 320 16.84 13.27 -22.53
CA LEU A 320 16.34 14.20 -21.52
C LEU A 320 15.51 13.47 -20.46
N GLU A 321 14.61 12.58 -20.89
CA GLU A 321 13.81 11.73 -19.99
C GLU A 321 14.72 10.91 -19.06
N ASN A 322 15.71 10.22 -19.62
CA ASN A 322 16.66 9.41 -18.86
C ASN A 322 17.48 10.25 -17.88
N LYS A 323 17.96 11.44 -18.28
CA LYS A 323 18.65 12.37 -17.35
C LYS A 323 17.75 12.80 -16.20
N ILE A 324 16.49 13.13 -16.47
CA ILE A 324 15.52 13.51 -15.42
C ILE A 324 15.31 12.35 -14.45
N HIS A 325 15.13 11.13 -14.96
CA HIS A 325 14.98 9.93 -14.13
C HIS A 325 16.24 9.61 -13.32
N GLN A 326 17.45 9.77 -13.88
CA GLN A 326 18.71 9.60 -13.16
C GLN A 326 18.84 10.58 -11.98
N TRP A 327 18.55 11.87 -12.19
CA TRP A 327 18.53 12.86 -11.10
C TRP A 327 17.45 12.53 -10.06
N GLY A 328 16.28 12.09 -10.53
CA GLY A 328 15.22 11.56 -9.68
C GLY A 328 15.71 10.45 -8.76
N LEU A 329 16.49 9.51 -9.30
CA LEU A 329 17.00 8.36 -8.56
C LEU A 329 17.98 8.82 -7.48
N VAL A 330 18.86 9.77 -7.79
CA VAL A 330 19.77 10.35 -6.80
C VAL A 330 18.99 11.01 -5.66
N ILE A 331 17.98 11.82 -5.96
CA ILE A 331 17.12 12.47 -4.95
C ILE A 331 16.39 11.41 -4.11
N LEU A 332 15.85 10.38 -4.74
CA LEU A 332 15.15 9.28 -4.07
C LEU A 332 16.09 8.51 -3.12
N LEU A 333 17.31 8.21 -3.56
CA LEU A 333 18.32 7.53 -2.72
C LEU A 333 18.73 8.40 -1.52
N VAL A 334 18.89 9.70 -1.71
CA VAL A 334 19.13 10.65 -0.60
C VAL A 334 17.96 10.65 0.38
N PHE A 335 16.73 10.70 -0.13
CA PHE A 335 15.52 10.64 0.70
C PHE A 335 15.45 9.33 1.51
N ILE A 336 15.70 8.18 0.88
CA ILE A 336 15.77 6.88 1.54
C ILE A 336 16.85 6.89 2.64
N GLY A 337 18.00 7.51 2.37
CA GLY A 337 19.07 7.71 3.37
C GLY A 337 18.60 8.51 4.58
N ILE A 338 17.91 9.64 4.37
CA ILE A 338 17.35 10.49 5.45
C ILE A 338 16.34 9.70 6.30
N VAL A 339 15.41 8.99 5.66
CA VAL A 339 14.41 8.20 6.40
C VAL A 339 15.07 7.04 7.15
N SER A 340 16.11 6.41 6.58
CA SER A 340 16.89 5.36 7.25
C SER A 340 17.62 5.89 8.50
N ILE A 341 18.20 7.09 8.44
CA ILE A 341 18.80 7.74 9.61
C ILE A 341 17.75 7.97 10.70
N ASN A 342 16.57 8.46 10.30
CA ASN A 342 15.44 8.64 11.23
C ASN A 342 15.01 7.32 11.90
N ASP A 343 15.00 6.20 11.17
CA ASP A 343 14.71 4.88 11.74
C ASP A 343 15.74 4.45 12.78
N ILE A 344 17.03 4.70 12.51
CA ILE A 344 18.13 4.40 13.44
C ILE A 344 17.97 5.26 14.70
N MET A 345 17.74 6.56 14.55
CA MET A 345 17.55 7.47 15.68
C MET A 345 16.37 7.06 16.57
N ARG A 346 15.26 6.58 16.00
CA ARG A 346 14.12 6.05 16.76
C ARG A 346 14.44 4.75 17.49
N SER A 347 15.40 3.98 17.00
CA SER A 347 15.78 2.67 17.54
C SER A 347 16.77 2.78 18.71
N ILE A 348 17.41 3.94 18.91
CA ILE A 348 18.30 4.19 20.05
C ILE A 348 17.45 4.47 21.30
N PRO A 349 17.61 3.70 22.40
CA PRO A 349 16.86 3.94 23.64
C PRO A 349 17.17 5.34 24.21
N GLN A 350 16.14 6.10 24.62
CA GLN A 350 16.27 7.45 25.20
C GLN A 350 17.08 7.53 26.50
N LYS A 351 17.61 6.41 27.03
CA LYS A 351 18.46 6.38 28.23
C LYS A 351 19.90 6.84 28.01
N ILE A 352 20.31 7.17 26.77
CA ILE A 352 21.70 7.54 26.44
C ILE A 352 21.86 9.07 26.21
N ILE A 353 20.76 9.85 26.21
CA ILE A 353 20.77 11.30 25.94
C ILE A 353 20.31 12.10 27.18
N ARG A 354 20.81 11.74 28.36
CA ARG A 354 20.70 12.62 29.55
C ARG A 354 22.03 12.76 30.24
#